data_AF-A0A8J7TP52-F1
#
_entry.id   AF-A0A8J7TP52-F1
#
_cell.length_a   1.000
_cell.length_b   1.000
_cell.length_c   1.000
_cell.angle_alpha   90.00
_cell.angle_beta   90.00
_cell.angle_gamma   90.00
#
_symmetry.space_group_name_H-M   'P 1'
#
loop_
_entity.id
_entity.type
_entity.pdbx_description
1 polymer ?
#
loop_
_entity_poly.entity_id
_entity_poly.type
_entity_poly.pdbx_seq_one_letter_code
_entity_poly.pdbx_strand_id
1 'polypeptide(L)'
;MIHRDAWRTAKQIAACILVPGLLAAYAVSPGARAKDNPEEFIAKFMRDEHIPGLSIAVVRDGVLFAAKGYGMADLETNTPATAATVYKTASLSKMVIADAVLLLAQDGKLSLDDDVTKYLPGRPENWKGITIRNLLTHTSGIVRDPPEYHPYQEQAIADVIEATYPVPLKFPPGEGWLYSNVGYYILAEIVTKASGEPWDRFIAAKLFAPAHMTSTRTTTAVEIVPNRARGYQWTDGRMTNAEDWIAIRPSGAFLSTVLDLAKWDAYLAHGSPVSTANRKLAWTPATLKSGKQTTYGFGWGIDSFLTHSRIHHNGQFPGFRSDYERLDDGKLTVIVLANSDRANLESFALKIAGFYDRGFSIPPFRLSAEAPASAKIDGGPLSIVITAKDEGSVAPDSVVEMEIWDASGKAVYKQNQANENFAMGETRSYRFSWTPAKTGRYSVNVGVYGHGWVPSYAWKLDAAAIVVE
;
A
#
# COMPACT_ATOMS: atom_id res chain seq x y z
N MET A 1 38.96 16.86 59.86
CA MET A 1 39.41 15.68 60.64
C MET A 1 38.52 14.51 60.21
N ILE A 2 38.85 13.82 59.12
CA ILE A 2 39.69 12.61 59.02
C ILE A 2 39.10 11.40 59.78
N HIS A 3 38.65 10.40 59.00
CA HIS A 3 38.80 8.93 59.12
C HIS A 3 37.51 8.18 58.71
N ARG A 4 37.50 6.99 58.11
CA ARG A 4 38.37 6.20 57.23
C ARG A 4 37.58 4.89 56.98
N ASP A 5 37.54 4.42 55.74
CA ASP A 5 37.58 3.02 55.28
C ASP A 5 36.85 1.87 56.03
N ALA A 6 35.83 1.34 55.34
CA ALA A 6 35.76 -0.01 54.72
C ALA A 6 35.68 -1.33 55.55
N TRP A 7 34.94 -2.27 54.90
CA TRP A 7 34.88 -3.74 55.01
C TRP A 7 33.80 -4.38 55.92
N ARG A 8 32.78 -5.01 55.30
CA ARG A 8 32.75 -6.49 55.09
C ARG A 8 31.52 -6.96 54.28
N THR A 9 31.83 -7.87 53.36
CA THR A 9 31.00 -8.73 52.50
C THR A 9 29.96 -9.60 53.20
N ALA A 10 28.83 -9.84 52.54
CA ALA A 10 28.09 -11.11 52.62
C ALA A 10 27.42 -11.42 51.27
N LYS A 11 27.95 -12.43 50.58
CA LYS A 11 27.35 -13.09 49.41
C LYS A 11 26.17 -13.93 49.88
N GLN A 12 24.97 -13.74 49.33
CA GLN A 12 23.91 -14.73 49.40
C GLN A 12 23.81 -15.47 48.08
N ILE A 13 23.98 -16.79 48.18
CA ILE A 13 23.88 -17.78 47.13
C ILE A 13 22.39 -18.05 46.91
N ALA A 14 21.84 -17.69 45.76
CA ALA A 14 20.57 -18.20 45.28
C ALA A 14 20.86 -19.38 44.35
N ALA A 15 20.48 -20.57 44.79
CA ALA A 15 20.60 -21.81 44.03
C ALA A 15 19.60 -21.80 42.86
N CYS A 16 20.11 -21.81 41.63
CA CYS A 16 19.33 -22.09 40.43
C CYS A 16 18.98 -23.57 40.38
N ILE A 17 17.70 -23.89 40.55
CA ILE A 17 17.14 -25.19 40.19
C ILE A 17 17.00 -25.20 38.66
N LEU A 18 17.90 -25.91 37.99
CA LEU A 18 17.82 -26.25 36.57
C LEU A 18 16.67 -27.24 36.37
N VAL A 19 15.52 -26.76 35.92
CA VAL A 19 14.50 -27.61 35.29
C VAL A 19 14.96 -27.80 33.83
N PRO A 20 15.25 -29.03 33.36
CA PRO A 20 15.54 -29.25 31.96
C PRO A 20 14.23 -29.11 31.19
N GLY A 21 13.95 -27.89 30.72
CA GLY A 21 12.91 -27.65 29.74
C GLY A 21 13.30 -28.37 28.46
N LEU A 22 12.51 -29.38 28.09
CA LEU A 22 12.52 -29.94 26.74
C LEU A 22 12.25 -28.78 25.75
N LEU A 23 13.32 -28.23 25.20
CA LEU A 23 13.30 -27.55 23.92
C LEU A 23 12.99 -28.64 22.88
N ALA A 24 11.70 -28.89 22.66
CA ALA A 24 11.28 -29.45 21.40
C ALA A 24 11.66 -28.43 20.33
N ALA A 25 12.85 -28.59 19.76
CA ALA A 25 13.19 -27.97 18.50
C ALA A 25 12.12 -28.43 17.52
N TYR A 26 11.15 -27.57 17.22
CA TYR A 26 10.35 -27.71 16.03
C TYR A 26 11.32 -27.64 14.87
N ALA A 27 11.77 -28.81 14.43
CA ALA A 27 12.42 -28.96 13.15
C ALA A 27 11.44 -28.38 12.13
N VAL A 28 11.80 -27.21 11.59
CA VAL A 28 11.18 -26.70 10.38
C VAL A 28 11.39 -27.78 9.34
N SER A 29 10.33 -28.53 9.02
CA SER A 29 10.38 -29.50 7.93
C SER A 29 10.86 -28.75 6.67
N PRO A 30 11.98 -29.15 6.05
CA PRO A 30 12.47 -28.51 4.84
C PRO A 30 11.59 -28.98 3.68
N GLY A 31 10.40 -28.39 3.59
CA GLY A 31 9.46 -28.55 2.48
C GLY A 31 9.59 -27.43 1.44
N ALA A 32 10.55 -26.52 1.58
CA ALA A 32 10.83 -25.46 0.62
C ALA A 32 11.80 -25.97 -0.45
N ARG A 33 11.32 -26.04 -1.70
CA ARG A 33 12.18 -26.17 -2.86
C ARG A 33 13.21 -25.02 -2.79
N ALA A 34 14.49 -25.34 -2.94
CA ALA A 34 15.62 -24.42 -2.84
C ALA A 34 15.68 -23.38 -4.00
N LYS A 35 14.59 -22.67 -4.32
CA LYS A 35 14.56 -21.71 -5.44
C LYS A 35 14.09 -20.30 -5.11
N ASP A 36 13.29 -20.08 -4.06
CA ASP A 36 12.77 -18.73 -3.78
C ASP A 36 13.19 -18.29 -2.37
N ASN A 37 14.35 -17.63 -2.28
CA ASN A 37 14.86 -17.04 -1.05
C ASN A 37 14.31 -15.60 -0.89
N PRO A 38 13.51 -15.30 0.14
CA PRO A 38 12.94 -13.96 0.33
C PRO A 38 14.03 -12.89 0.43
N GLU A 39 15.19 -13.21 1.00
CA GLU A 39 16.30 -12.26 1.15
C GLU A 39 16.91 -11.87 -0.21
N GLU A 40 17.05 -12.83 -1.13
CA GLU A 40 17.53 -12.56 -2.49
C GLU A 40 16.52 -11.75 -3.29
N PHE A 41 15.22 -12.06 -3.14
CA PHE A 41 14.15 -11.30 -3.76
C PHE A 41 14.15 -9.84 -3.28
N ILE A 42 14.23 -9.62 -1.96
CA ILE A 42 14.29 -8.29 -1.36
C ILE A 42 15.53 -7.53 -1.87
N ALA A 43 16.70 -8.17 -1.83
CA ALA A 43 17.93 -7.53 -2.30
C ALA A 43 17.88 -7.20 -3.80
N LYS A 44 17.27 -8.06 -4.63
CA LYS A 44 17.08 -7.79 -6.06
C LYS A 44 16.12 -6.62 -6.27
N PHE A 45 14.96 -6.65 -5.63
CA PHE A 45 13.96 -5.59 -5.71
C PHE A 45 14.54 -4.22 -5.32
N MET A 46 15.27 -4.16 -4.20
CA MET A 46 15.93 -2.92 -3.77
C MET A 46 16.95 -2.39 -4.78
N ARG A 47 17.70 -3.28 -5.45
CA ARG A 47 18.64 -2.87 -6.51
C ARG A 47 17.91 -2.37 -7.76
N ASP A 48 16.93 -3.12 -8.25
CA ASP A 48 16.21 -2.79 -9.48
C ASP A 48 15.42 -1.47 -9.34
N GLU A 49 14.78 -1.27 -8.18
CA GLU A 49 13.94 -0.11 -7.88
C GLU A 49 14.74 1.04 -7.23
N HIS A 50 16.05 0.90 -7.09
CA HIS A 50 16.95 1.89 -6.49
C HIS A 50 16.47 2.34 -5.09
N ILE A 51 16.13 1.40 -4.22
CA ILE A 51 15.62 1.69 -2.88
C ILE A 51 16.79 1.79 -1.89
N PRO A 52 17.02 2.95 -1.24
CA PRO A 52 18.08 3.08 -0.24
C PRO A 52 17.86 2.17 0.96
N GLY A 53 16.65 2.19 1.51
CA GLY A 53 16.25 1.35 2.62
C GLY A 53 14.74 1.12 2.71
N LEU A 54 14.39 -0.03 3.28
CA LEU A 54 13.00 -0.38 3.57
C LEU A 54 12.92 -1.19 4.86
N SER A 55 11.74 -1.21 5.45
CA SER A 55 11.39 -2.05 6.59
C SER A 55 10.14 -2.85 6.26
N ILE A 56 10.12 -4.10 6.71
CA ILE A 56 9.01 -5.04 6.50
C ILE A 56 8.55 -5.55 7.85
N ALA A 57 7.24 -5.66 8.05
CA ALA A 57 6.65 -6.52 9.06
C ALA A 57 5.67 -7.51 8.41
N VAL A 58 5.67 -8.73 8.92
CA VAL A 58 4.69 -9.76 8.61
C VAL A 58 3.97 -10.11 9.90
N VAL A 59 2.65 -9.97 9.91
CA VAL A 59 1.77 -10.29 11.02
C VAL A 59 0.91 -11.48 10.62
N ARG A 60 0.72 -12.43 11.53
CA ARG A 60 -0.15 -13.59 11.32
C ARG A 60 -1.13 -13.67 12.48
N ASP A 61 -2.42 -13.68 12.17
CA ASP A 61 -3.50 -13.76 13.16
C ASP A 61 -3.33 -12.72 14.29
N GLY A 62 -3.02 -11.48 13.92
CA GLY A 62 -2.79 -10.38 14.88
C GLY A 62 -1.49 -10.48 15.70
N VAL A 63 -0.60 -11.43 15.41
CA VAL A 63 0.70 -11.59 16.08
C VAL A 63 1.85 -11.24 15.14
N LEU A 64 2.77 -10.38 15.58
CA LEU A 64 3.97 -10.05 14.81
C LEU A 64 4.83 -11.31 14.61
N PHE A 65 4.90 -11.79 13.37
CA PHE A 65 5.62 -13.02 13.01
C PHE A 65 7.07 -12.73 12.63
N ALA A 66 7.31 -11.69 11.83
CA ALA A 66 8.65 -11.26 11.43
C ALA A 66 8.69 -9.74 11.23
N ALA A 67 9.81 -9.11 11.58
CA ALA A 67 10.09 -7.73 11.20
C ALA A 67 11.58 -7.48 11.00
N LYS A 68 11.94 -6.78 9.93
CA LYS A 68 13.35 -6.50 9.59
C LYS A 68 13.48 -5.25 8.73
N GLY A 69 14.59 -4.54 8.91
CA GLY A 69 15.02 -3.45 8.03
C GLY A 69 16.13 -3.90 7.09
N TYR A 70 16.19 -3.27 5.91
CA TYR A 70 17.12 -3.57 4.84
C TYR A 70 17.67 -2.27 4.26
N GLY A 71 18.97 -2.23 3.96
CA GLY A 71 19.63 -1.04 3.40
C GLY A 71 19.84 0.08 4.43
N MET A 72 19.70 1.33 3.99
CA MET A 72 20.04 2.53 4.75
C MET A 72 18.82 3.42 5.00
N ALA A 73 18.61 3.80 6.26
CA ALA A 73 17.66 4.84 6.64
C ALA A 73 18.16 6.25 6.28
N ASP A 74 19.48 6.43 6.27
CA ASP A 74 20.15 7.69 5.92
C ASP A 74 21.50 7.37 5.25
N LEU A 75 21.64 7.80 3.99
CA LEU A 75 22.81 7.61 3.14
C LEU A 75 23.96 8.54 3.52
N GLU A 76 23.68 9.76 3.97
CA GLU A 76 24.70 10.75 4.35
C GLU A 76 25.51 10.31 5.58
N THR A 77 24.85 9.59 6.49
CA THR A 77 25.44 9.13 7.76
C THR A 77 25.74 7.63 7.78
N ASN A 78 25.42 6.90 6.71
CA ASN A 78 25.48 5.43 6.65
C ASN A 78 24.68 4.75 7.77
N THR A 79 23.51 5.32 8.13
CA THR A 79 22.65 4.75 9.17
C THR A 79 21.84 3.60 8.59
N PRO A 80 21.96 2.36 9.12
CA PRO A 80 21.21 1.23 8.61
C PRO A 80 19.71 1.35 8.90
N ALA A 81 18.88 0.88 7.97
CA ALA A 81 17.46 0.71 8.21
C ALA A 81 17.21 -0.49 9.14
N THR A 82 16.25 -0.34 10.05
CA THR A 82 15.85 -1.37 11.01
C THR A 82 14.32 -1.41 11.10
N ALA A 83 13.74 -2.46 11.69
CA ALA A 83 12.29 -2.50 11.92
C ALA A 83 11.76 -1.30 12.74
N ALA A 84 12.62 -0.64 13.52
CA ALA A 84 12.29 0.54 14.31
C ALA A 84 12.53 1.87 13.57
N THR A 85 12.96 1.84 12.31
CA THR A 85 13.13 3.05 11.48
C THR A 85 11.78 3.71 11.24
N VAL A 86 11.74 5.03 11.45
CA VAL A 86 10.55 5.86 11.30
C VAL A 86 10.50 6.45 9.89
N TYR A 87 9.40 6.20 9.19
CA TYR A 87 9.15 6.68 7.82
C TYR A 87 7.92 7.58 7.80
N LYS A 88 7.79 8.44 6.77
CA LYS A 88 6.51 9.06 6.45
C LYS A 88 5.59 8.00 5.84
N THR A 89 4.41 7.81 6.43
CA THR A 89 3.48 6.73 6.03
C THR A 89 2.52 7.12 4.93
N ALA A 90 2.58 8.36 4.44
CA ALA A 90 1.70 8.81 3.37
C ALA A 90 0.22 8.50 3.69
N SER A 91 -0.56 8.15 2.67
CA SER A 91 -2.00 7.90 2.76
C SER A 91 -2.44 6.78 3.71
N LEU A 92 -1.54 6.01 4.32
CA LEU A 92 -1.91 5.12 5.43
C LEU A 92 -2.55 5.90 6.60
N SER A 93 -2.30 7.20 6.74
CA SER A 93 -2.96 8.04 7.74
C SER A 93 -4.50 8.05 7.61
N LYS A 94 -5.03 7.80 6.40
CA LYS A 94 -6.47 7.78 6.14
C LYS A 94 -7.21 6.69 6.91
N MET A 95 -6.58 5.53 7.08
CA MET A 95 -7.11 4.41 7.86
C MET A 95 -7.39 4.84 9.31
N VAL A 96 -6.47 5.62 9.88
CA VAL A 96 -6.55 6.12 11.26
C VAL A 96 -7.59 7.24 11.39
N ILE A 97 -7.64 8.16 10.42
CA ILE A 97 -8.65 9.23 10.39
C ILE A 97 -10.07 8.64 10.28
N ALA A 98 -10.24 7.61 9.45
CA ALA A 98 -11.51 6.90 9.32
C ALA A 98 -11.95 6.26 10.65
N ASP A 99 -11.03 5.59 11.36
CA ASP A 99 -11.31 5.02 12.68
C ASP A 99 -11.68 6.09 13.72
N ALA A 100 -11.04 7.26 13.69
CA ALA A 100 -11.40 8.37 14.58
C ALA A 100 -12.84 8.85 14.35
N VAL A 101 -13.26 8.95 13.08
CA VAL A 101 -14.63 9.30 12.70
C VAL A 101 -15.62 8.23 13.15
N LEU A 102 -15.27 6.95 13.00
CA LEU A 102 -16.11 5.83 13.44
C LEU A 102 -16.28 5.78 14.96
N LEU A 103 -15.23 6.11 15.73
CA LEU A 103 -15.34 6.23 17.18
C LEU A 103 -16.31 7.34 17.58
N LEU A 104 -16.20 8.51 16.95
CA LEU A 104 -17.11 9.63 17.22
C LEU A 104 -18.55 9.31 16.80
N ALA A 105 -18.74 8.57 15.69
CA ALA A 105 -20.05 8.10 15.28
C ALA A 105 -20.65 7.11 16.28
N GLN A 106 -19.82 6.17 16.77
CA GLN A 106 -20.21 5.19 17.78
C GLN A 106 -20.62 5.85 19.10
N ASP A 107 -19.91 6.90 19.49
CA ASP A 107 -20.19 7.68 20.71
C ASP A 107 -21.39 8.64 20.54
N GLY A 108 -22.05 8.64 19.38
CA GLY A 108 -23.20 9.50 19.08
C GLY A 108 -22.85 10.98 18.91
N LYS A 109 -21.57 11.32 18.77
CA LYS A 109 -21.09 12.70 18.60
C LYS A 109 -21.29 13.23 17.18
N LEU A 110 -21.40 12.34 16.19
CA LEU A 110 -21.74 12.65 14.81
C LEU A 110 -22.54 11.50 14.18
N SER A 111 -23.18 11.75 13.04
CA SER A 111 -23.69 10.69 12.16
C SER A 111 -22.84 10.60 10.90
N LEU A 112 -22.61 9.39 10.39
CA LEU A 112 -21.94 9.21 9.09
C LEU A 112 -22.72 9.85 7.92
N ASP A 113 -24.02 10.06 8.11
CA ASP A 113 -24.91 10.67 7.13
C ASP A 113 -25.18 12.17 7.43
N ASP A 114 -24.47 12.74 8.41
CA ASP A 114 -24.47 14.20 8.61
C ASP A 114 -23.93 14.88 7.35
N ASP A 115 -24.60 15.97 6.98
CA ASP A 115 -24.14 16.89 5.94
C ASP A 115 -22.87 17.61 6.42
N VAL A 116 -21.84 17.63 5.59
CA VAL A 116 -20.54 18.25 5.92
C VAL A 116 -20.65 19.75 6.20
N THR A 117 -21.69 20.41 5.67
CA THR A 117 -21.97 21.83 5.88
C THR A 117 -22.22 22.19 7.34
N LYS A 118 -22.61 21.21 8.18
CA LYS A 118 -22.75 21.36 9.64
C LYS A 118 -21.42 21.70 10.32
N TYR A 119 -20.30 21.31 9.73
CA TYR A 119 -18.97 21.41 10.33
C TYR A 119 -18.08 22.46 9.67
N LEU A 120 -18.48 22.98 8.51
CA LEU A 120 -17.66 23.87 7.68
C LEU A 120 -18.31 25.26 7.56
N PRO A 121 -17.87 26.28 8.31
CA PRO A 121 -18.34 27.64 8.05
C PRO A 121 -17.90 28.12 6.65
N GLY A 122 -18.70 28.98 6.00
CA GLY A 122 -18.34 29.61 4.72
C GLY A 122 -18.35 28.73 3.46
N ARG A 123 -18.64 27.42 3.59
CA ARG A 123 -18.67 26.48 2.45
C ARG A 123 -19.62 26.89 1.31
N PRO A 124 -19.35 26.46 0.06
CA PRO A 124 -20.25 26.64 -1.07
C PRO A 124 -21.60 25.93 -0.91
N GLU A 125 -22.68 26.52 -1.42
CA GLU A 125 -24.03 25.93 -1.35
C GLU A 125 -24.13 24.59 -2.10
N ASN A 126 -23.36 24.42 -3.18
CA ASN A 126 -23.35 23.16 -3.95
C ASN A 126 -22.66 21.99 -3.21
N TRP A 127 -22.10 22.21 -2.02
CA TRP A 127 -21.61 21.13 -1.15
C TRP A 127 -22.72 20.52 -0.28
N LYS A 128 -23.91 21.13 -0.26
CA LYS A 128 -25.08 20.56 0.40
C LYS A 128 -25.40 19.17 -0.16
N GLY A 129 -25.67 18.23 0.73
CA GLY A 129 -25.88 16.82 0.42
C GLY A 129 -24.61 15.98 0.36
N ILE A 130 -23.42 16.57 0.49
CA ILE A 130 -22.20 15.80 0.75
C ILE A 130 -22.26 15.33 2.20
N THR A 131 -22.20 14.02 2.43
CA THR A 131 -22.16 13.45 3.78
C THR A 131 -20.75 13.10 4.22
N ILE A 132 -20.54 12.89 5.52
CA ILE A 132 -19.29 12.33 6.08
C ILE A 132 -18.93 11.00 5.38
N ARG A 133 -19.93 10.14 5.13
CA ARG A 133 -19.76 8.89 4.38
C ARG A 133 -19.22 9.13 2.97
N ASN A 134 -19.64 10.20 2.28
CA ASN A 134 -19.09 10.52 0.96
C ASN A 134 -17.60 10.89 1.03
N LEU A 135 -17.16 11.56 2.09
CA LEU A 135 -15.75 11.88 2.29
C LEU A 135 -14.91 10.62 2.54
N LEU A 136 -15.37 9.76 3.46
CA LEU A 136 -14.68 8.51 3.82
C LEU A 136 -14.45 7.60 2.60
N THR A 137 -15.43 7.57 1.69
CA THR A 137 -15.50 6.68 0.52
C THR A 137 -15.00 7.30 -0.79
N HIS A 138 -14.55 8.56 -0.78
CA HIS A 138 -14.14 9.29 -1.98
C HIS A 138 -15.25 9.44 -3.05
N THR A 139 -16.49 9.62 -2.60
CA THR A 139 -17.68 9.78 -3.49
C THR A 139 -18.30 11.19 -3.41
N SER A 140 -17.58 12.18 -2.87
CA SER A 140 -18.09 13.54 -2.68
C SER A 140 -18.10 14.41 -3.95
N GLY A 141 -17.25 14.10 -4.92
CA GLY A 141 -17.00 14.95 -6.09
C GLY A 141 -16.03 16.11 -5.84
N ILE A 142 -15.53 16.26 -4.60
CA ILE A 142 -14.50 17.26 -4.27
C ILE A 142 -13.19 16.87 -4.96
N VAL A 143 -12.43 17.87 -5.42
CA VAL A 143 -11.16 17.66 -6.12
C VAL A 143 -10.13 16.87 -5.31
N ARG A 144 -9.17 16.27 -6.03
CA ARG A 144 -8.17 15.37 -5.43
C ARG A 144 -7.31 16.08 -4.39
N ASP A 145 -6.63 17.14 -4.78
CA ASP A 145 -5.65 17.83 -3.95
C ASP A 145 -6.09 19.28 -3.69
N PRO A 146 -5.73 19.87 -2.54
CA PRO A 146 -6.05 21.26 -2.25
C PRO A 146 -5.25 22.18 -3.19
N PRO A 147 -5.88 23.19 -3.81
CA PRO A 147 -5.20 24.06 -4.78
C PRO A 147 -4.08 24.91 -4.16
N GLU A 148 -4.20 25.29 -2.88
CA GLU A 148 -3.26 26.17 -2.17
C GLU A 148 -2.56 25.47 -0.99
N TYR A 149 -2.26 24.17 -1.15
CA TYR A 149 -1.43 23.47 -0.18
C TYR A 149 0.06 23.83 -0.36
N HIS A 150 0.68 24.35 0.68
CA HIS A 150 2.07 24.73 0.72
C HIS A 150 2.89 23.71 1.53
N PRO A 151 3.67 22.83 0.88
CA PRO A 151 4.34 21.72 1.55
C PRO A 151 5.41 22.12 2.58
N TYR A 152 5.89 23.36 2.52
CA TYR A 152 6.95 23.90 3.37
C TYR A 152 6.44 24.87 4.45
N GLN A 153 5.13 25.09 4.53
CA GLN A 153 4.53 26.03 5.45
C GLN A 153 3.42 25.34 6.22
N GLU A 154 3.46 25.43 7.55
CA GLU A 154 2.32 25.02 8.36
C GLU A 154 1.14 25.95 8.09
N GLN A 155 0.02 25.37 7.68
CA GLN A 155 -1.24 26.06 7.40
C GLN A 155 -2.31 25.55 8.36
N ALA A 156 -3.26 26.41 8.72
CA ALA A 156 -4.45 25.93 9.39
C ALA A 156 -5.23 25.01 8.44
N ILE A 157 -5.76 23.91 8.96
CA ILE A 157 -6.57 22.97 8.16
C ILE A 157 -7.76 23.67 7.52
N ALA A 158 -8.37 24.63 8.23
CA ALA A 158 -9.44 25.46 7.72
C ALA A 158 -9.02 26.22 6.45
N ASP A 159 -7.88 26.90 6.46
CA ASP A 159 -7.39 27.66 5.29
C ASP A 159 -7.21 26.76 4.05
N VAL A 160 -6.67 25.55 4.24
CA VAL A 160 -6.47 24.56 3.17
C VAL A 160 -7.82 24.06 2.61
N ILE A 161 -8.83 23.91 3.48
CA ILE A 161 -10.19 23.53 3.07
C ILE A 161 -10.87 24.69 2.33
N GLU A 162 -10.80 25.91 2.87
CA GLU A 162 -11.43 27.11 2.32
C GLU A 162 -10.88 27.47 0.93
N ALA A 163 -9.58 27.25 0.69
CA ALA A 163 -8.98 27.39 -0.63
C ALA A 163 -9.63 26.48 -1.69
N THR A 164 -10.34 25.42 -1.28
CA THR A 164 -11.05 24.52 -2.21
C THR A 164 -12.47 25.01 -2.53
N TYR A 165 -13.04 25.96 -1.78
CA TYR A 165 -14.41 26.44 -1.98
C TYR A 165 -14.70 27.00 -3.38
N PRO A 166 -13.79 27.73 -4.05
CA PRO A 166 -14.04 28.21 -5.40
C PRO A 166 -14.02 27.12 -6.49
N VAL A 167 -13.56 25.90 -6.15
CA VAL A 167 -13.35 24.83 -7.12
C VAL A 167 -14.64 24.02 -7.30
N PRO A 168 -15.18 23.90 -8.53
CA PRO A 168 -16.39 23.12 -8.78
C PRO A 168 -16.21 21.64 -8.44
N LEU A 169 -17.30 21.02 -7.96
CA LEU A 169 -17.37 19.57 -7.83
C LEU A 169 -17.19 18.92 -9.22
N LYS A 170 -16.46 17.80 -9.26
CA LYS A 170 -16.25 17.00 -10.48
C LYS A 170 -17.50 16.20 -10.88
N PHE A 171 -18.36 15.90 -9.91
CA PHE A 171 -19.65 15.24 -10.10
C PHE A 171 -20.52 15.46 -8.84
N PRO A 172 -21.85 15.28 -8.92
CA PRO A 172 -22.71 15.34 -7.74
C PRO A 172 -22.40 14.23 -6.72
N PRO A 173 -22.65 14.44 -5.42
CA PRO A 173 -22.28 13.47 -4.39
C PRO A 173 -22.94 12.10 -4.61
N GLY A 174 -22.14 11.05 -4.55
CA GLY A 174 -22.53 9.65 -4.78
C GLY A 174 -22.64 9.22 -6.24
N GLU A 175 -22.47 10.11 -7.22
CA GLU A 175 -22.57 9.74 -8.65
C GLU A 175 -21.27 9.19 -9.25
N GLY A 176 -20.13 9.51 -8.63
CA GLY A 176 -18.81 9.07 -9.08
C GLY A 176 -17.87 8.74 -7.92
N TRP A 177 -16.67 8.28 -8.28
CA TRP A 177 -15.57 8.04 -7.35
C TRP A 177 -14.34 8.82 -7.80
N LEU A 178 -13.76 9.60 -6.89
CA LEU A 178 -12.55 10.37 -7.10
C LEU A 178 -11.78 10.46 -5.78
N TYR A 179 -10.61 9.83 -5.75
CA TYR A 179 -9.71 9.91 -4.62
C TYR A 179 -9.46 11.38 -4.24
N SER A 180 -9.76 11.75 -3.00
CA SER A 180 -9.67 13.14 -2.53
C SER A 180 -8.96 13.24 -1.19
N ASN A 181 -7.80 13.87 -1.23
CA ASN A 181 -7.05 14.29 -0.06
C ASN A 181 -7.76 15.43 0.68
N VAL A 182 -8.45 16.33 -0.04
CA VAL A 182 -9.27 17.39 0.56
C VAL A 182 -10.36 16.79 1.46
N GLY A 183 -11.00 15.70 1.02
CA GLY A 183 -12.00 15.00 1.84
C GLY A 183 -11.45 14.58 3.21
N TYR A 184 -10.17 14.19 3.29
CA TYR A 184 -9.53 13.81 4.56
C TYR A 184 -9.03 14.99 5.39
N TYR A 185 -8.78 16.16 4.78
CA TYR A 185 -8.66 17.41 5.54
C TYR A 185 -9.98 17.76 6.23
N ILE A 186 -11.09 17.66 5.50
CA ILE A 186 -12.42 17.92 6.05
C ILE A 186 -12.74 16.92 7.17
N LEU A 187 -12.44 15.63 7.00
CA LEU A 187 -12.64 14.64 8.07
C LEU A 187 -11.84 14.96 9.34
N ALA A 188 -10.60 15.46 9.21
CA ALA A 188 -9.81 15.90 10.37
C ALA A 188 -10.43 17.13 11.07
N GLU A 189 -10.95 18.10 10.30
CA GLU A 189 -11.68 19.23 10.87
C GLU A 189 -12.96 18.76 11.59
N ILE A 190 -13.70 17.81 11.01
CA ILE A 190 -14.89 17.21 11.63
C ILE A 190 -14.53 16.48 12.92
N VAL A 191 -13.44 15.71 12.96
CA VAL A 191 -12.95 15.09 14.20
C VAL A 191 -12.68 16.17 15.25
N THR A 192 -12.07 17.29 14.87
CA THR A 192 -11.81 18.41 15.78
C THR A 192 -13.10 18.99 16.35
N LYS A 193 -14.06 19.32 15.48
CA LYS A 193 -15.34 19.91 15.88
C LYS A 193 -16.19 18.97 16.75
N ALA A 194 -16.31 17.70 16.36
CA ALA A 194 -17.16 16.73 17.03
C ALA A 194 -16.55 16.22 18.34
N SER A 195 -15.22 16.11 18.43
CA SER A 195 -14.55 15.70 19.66
C SER A 195 -14.45 16.84 20.69
N GLY A 196 -14.30 18.09 20.23
CA GLY A 196 -13.94 19.25 21.05
C GLY A 196 -12.44 19.38 21.32
N GLU A 197 -11.61 18.55 20.69
CA GLU A 197 -10.16 18.50 20.86
C GLU A 197 -9.47 18.56 19.49
N PRO A 198 -8.21 19.04 19.38
CA PRO A 198 -7.46 18.91 18.13
C PRO A 198 -7.41 17.47 17.63
N TRP A 199 -7.71 17.24 16.35
CA TRP A 199 -7.84 15.88 15.78
C TRP A 199 -6.61 14.99 16.00
N ASP A 200 -5.41 15.56 15.95
CA ASP A 200 -4.15 14.87 16.14
C ASP A 200 -3.99 14.39 17.59
N ARG A 201 -4.39 15.23 18.56
CA ARG A 201 -4.45 14.86 19.98
C ARG A 201 -5.51 13.79 20.25
N PHE A 202 -6.68 13.93 19.64
CA PHE A 202 -7.75 12.94 19.76
C PHE A 202 -7.27 11.57 19.25
N ILE A 203 -6.65 11.52 18.07
CA ILE A 203 -6.09 10.28 17.50
C ILE A 203 -4.98 9.71 18.39
N ALA A 204 -4.05 10.55 18.84
CA ALA A 204 -2.97 10.10 19.72
C ALA A 204 -3.53 9.45 21.01
N ALA A 205 -4.53 10.07 21.63
CA ALA A 205 -5.11 9.62 22.89
C ALA A 205 -6.05 8.42 22.73
N LYS A 206 -6.85 8.36 21.66
CA LYS A 206 -7.92 7.36 21.48
C LYS A 206 -7.53 6.17 20.61
N LEU A 207 -6.49 6.31 19.79
CA LEU A 207 -6.05 5.28 18.86
C LEU A 207 -4.60 4.85 19.12
N PHE A 208 -3.63 5.77 19.04
CA PHE A 208 -2.21 5.38 19.15
C PHE A 208 -1.81 4.90 20.53
N ALA A 209 -2.20 5.62 21.59
CA ALA A 209 -1.83 5.24 22.96
C ALA A 209 -2.45 3.89 23.38
N PRO A 210 -3.74 3.61 23.16
CA PRO A 210 -4.32 2.29 23.44
C PRO A 210 -3.75 1.15 22.60
N ALA A 211 -3.35 1.42 21.35
CA ALA A 211 -2.68 0.46 20.48
C ALA A 211 -1.17 0.33 20.76
N HIS A 212 -0.64 1.07 21.75
CA HIS A 212 0.79 1.11 22.08
C HIS A 212 1.71 1.51 20.91
N MET A 213 1.22 2.36 20.00
CA MET A 213 1.95 2.88 18.85
C MET A 213 2.82 4.09 19.23
N THR A 214 3.85 3.87 20.05
CA THR A 214 4.62 4.93 20.73
C THR A 214 5.57 5.73 19.84
N SER A 215 5.88 5.23 18.64
CA SER A 215 6.68 5.95 17.64
C SER A 215 5.82 6.73 16.66
N THR A 216 4.53 6.41 16.59
CA THR A 216 3.59 6.97 15.62
C THR A 216 3.09 8.34 16.03
N ARG A 217 3.14 9.29 15.08
CA ARG A 217 2.77 10.70 15.32
C ARG A 217 2.49 11.44 14.00
N THR A 218 1.99 12.66 14.08
CA THR A 218 1.95 13.58 12.95
C THR A 218 3.37 14.03 12.56
N THR A 219 3.58 14.45 11.31
CA THR A 219 4.85 15.01 10.86
C THR A 219 5.20 16.26 11.67
N THR A 220 6.50 16.54 11.78
CA THR A 220 7.02 17.67 12.55
C THR A 220 8.31 18.19 11.92
N ALA A 221 8.42 19.51 11.89
CA ALA A 221 9.61 20.23 11.44
C ALA A 221 10.65 20.45 12.56
N VAL A 222 10.20 20.43 13.82
CA VAL A 222 10.97 20.94 14.96
C VAL A 222 11.30 19.87 16.00
N GLU A 223 10.48 18.82 16.13
CA GLU A 223 10.73 17.78 17.12
C GLU A 223 11.81 16.81 16.64
N ILE A 224 12.62 16.34 17.59
CA ILE A 224 13.55 15.24 17.35
C ILE A 224 12.73 13.95 17.26
N VAL A 225 12.87 13.26 16.13
CA VAL A 225 12.25 11.95 15.89
C VAL A 225 13.35 10.89 15.86
N PRO A 226 13.49 10.07 16.92
CA PRO A 226 14.44 8.96 16.93
C PRO A 226 14.21 8.02 15.75
N ASN A 227 15.30 7.52 15.16
CA ASN A 227 15.30 6.60 14.02
C ASN A 227 14.59 7.13 12.76
N ARG A 228 14.40 8.45 12.60
CA ARG A 228 13.82 9.05 11.39
C ARG A 228 14.69 8.77 10.17
N ALA A 229 14.09 8.16 9.15
CA ALA A 229 14.71 8.02 7.84
C ALA A 229 14.70 9.35 7.07
N ARG A 230 15.73 9.56 6.25
CA ARG A 230 15.75 10.56 5.18
C ARG A 230 15.06 9.98 3.95
N GLY A 231 14.33 10.82 3.22
CA GLY A 231 13.62 10.43 2.00
C GLY A 231 14.45 10.74 0.76
N TYR A 232 14.46 9.82 -0.19
CA TYR A 232 15.28 9.93 -1.40
C TYR A 232 14.48 9.74 -2.68
N GLN A 233 14.97 10.36 -3.75
CA GLN A 233 14.42 10.22 -5.08
C GLN A 233 15.50 9.85 -6.10
N TRP A 234 15.13 9.02 -7.07
CA TRP A 234 15.99 8.64 -8.19
C TRP A 234 15.67 9.47 -9.43
N THR A 235 16.60 10.34 -9.82
CA THR A 235 16.43 11.28 -10.94
C THR A 235 17.69 11.30 -11.79
N ASP A 236 17.55 11.23 -13.11
CA ASP A 236 18.65 11.27 -14.08
C ASP A 236 19.79 10.27 -13.79
N GLY A 237 19.42 9.05 -13.38
CA GLY A 237 20.39 7.98 -13.07
C GLY A 237 21.16 8.19 -11.77
N ARG A 238 20.69 9.07 -10.88
CA ARG A 238 21.35 9.38 -9.61
C ARG A 238 20.37 9.44 -8.44
N MET A 239 20.83 8.99 -7.27
CA MET A 239 20.13 9.16 -6.00
C MET A 239 20.31 10.59 -5.48
N THR A 240 19.21 11.23 -5.09
CA THR A 240 19.20 12.58 -4.49
C THR A 240 18.25 12.64 -3.31
N ASN A 241 18.44 13.62 -2.43
CA ASN A 241 17.45 13.93 -1.40
C ASN A 241 16.12 14.33 -2.07
N ALA A 242 15.03 13.76 -1.58
CA ALA A 242 13.69 14.19 -1.98
C ALA A 242 13.28 15.46 -1.25
N GLU A 243 12.22 16.10 -1.72
CA GLU A 243 11.60 17.23 -1.03
C GLU A 243 11.14 16.85 0.38
N ASP A 244 11.62 17.56 1.41
CA ASP A 244 11.16 17.36 2.78
C ASP A 244 9.93 18.23 3.06
N TRP A 245 8.76 17.75 2.64
CA TRP A 245 7.50 18.43 2.99
C TRP A 245 7.28 18.35 4.50
N ILE A 246 7.30 19.51 5.15
CA ILE A 246 7.20 19.65 6.60
C ILE A 246 5.78 19.99 7.06
N ALA A 247 4.92 20.49 6.18
CA ALA A 247 3.55 20.86 6.50
C ALA A 247 2.73 19.63 6.94
N ILE A 248 1.92 19.81 7.99
CA ILE A 248 1.01 18.77 8.47
C ILE A 248 -0.10 18.54 7.45
N ARG A 249 -0.27 17.28 7.06
CA ARG A 249 -1.28 16.84 6.09
C ARG A 249 -2.05 15.65 6.67
N PRO A 250 -3.30 15.81 7.14
CA PRO A 250 -4.08 14.68 7.69
C PRO A 250 -4.23 13.51 6.70
N SER A 251 -4.24 13.83 5.41
CA SER A 251 -4.32 12.85 4.31
C SER A 251 -3.02 12.13 3.99
N GLY A 252 -1.87 12.44 4.62
CA GLY A 252 -0.65 11.70 4.33
C GLY A 252 0.61 11.92 5.19
N ALA A 253 0.71 12.92 6.04
CA ALA A 253 1.97 13.24 6.72
C ALA A 253 1.99 12.71 8.17
N PHE A 254 1.81 11.40 8.35
CA PHE A 254 2.12 10.73 9.61
C PHE A 254 3.50 10.09 9.54
N LEU A 255 4.11 9.93 10.70
CA LEU A 255 5.34 9.19 10.93
C LEU A 255 4.99 7.90 11.66
N SER A 256 5.57 6.78 11.25
CA SER A 256 5.39 5.50 11.95
C SER A 256 6.53 4.52 11.64
N THR A 257 6.48 3.36 12.27
CA THR A 257 7.37 2.21 12.04
C THR A 257 6.53 1.01 11.61
N VAL A 258 7.15 0.02 10.97
CA VAL A 258 6.45 -1.26 10.69
C VAL A 258 6.04 -1.98 11.98
N LEU A 259 6.75 -1.76 13.09
CA LEU A 259 6.40 -2.34 14.38
C LEU A 259 5.14 -1.73 14.97
N ASP A 260 4.97 -0.42 14.87
CA ASP A 260 3.74 0.24 15.33
C ASP A 260 2.56 -0.09 14.43
N LEU A 261 2.74 -0.16 13.11
CA LEU A 261 1.68 -0.60 12.21
C LEU A 261 1.32 -2.09 12.42
N ALA A 262 2.25 -2.93 12.85
CA ALA A 262 1.93 -4.29 13.26
C ALA A 262 1.09 -4.34 14.56
N LYS A 263 1.36 -3.44 15.52
CA LYS A 263 0.48 -3.28 16.70
C LYS A 263 -0.89 -2.75 16.32
N TRP A 264 -0.96 -1.86 15.33
CA TRP A 264 -2.23 -1.42 14.77
C TRP A 264 -3.01 -2.61 14.20
N ASP A 265 -2.39 -3.50 13.43
CA ASP A 265 -3.05 -4.71 12.91
C ASP A 265 -3.59 -5.60 14.04
N ALA A 266 -2.77 -5.84 15.07
CA ALA A 266 -3.19 -6.58 16.26
C ALA A 266 -4.36 -5.91 16.99
N TYR A 267 -4.34 -4.57 17.06
CA TYR A 267 -5.41 -3.78 17.66
C TYR A 267 -6.71 -3.90 16.85
N LEU A 268 -6.65 -3.84 15.52
CA LEU A 268 -7.80 -4.09 14.65
C LEU A 268 -8.44 -5.46 14.89
N ALA A 269 -7.63 -6.49 15.15
CA ALA A 269 -8.10 -7.85 15.37
C ALA A 269 -8.68 -8.09 16.78
N HIS A 270 -8.07 -7.54 17.83
CA HIS A 270 -8.32 -8.00 19.21
C HIS A 270 -8.53 -6.92 20.27
N GLY A 271 -8.40 -5.63 19.96
CA GLY A 271 -8.43 -4.57 20.99
C GLY A 271 -9.08 -3.25 20.59
N SER A 272 -9.44 -3.08 19.32
CA SER A 272 -9.96 -1.83 18.76
C SER A 272 -11.26 -1.41 19.44
N PRO A 273 -11.48 -0.12 19.77
CA PRO A 273 -12.72 0.36 20.36
C PRO A 273 -13.79 0.57 19.29
N VAL A 274 -13.41 0.59 18.01
CA VAL A 274 -14.36 0.59 16.89
C VAL A 274 -15.03 -0.77 16.87
N SER A 275 -16.35 -0.79 17.06
CA SER A 275 -17.16 -2.01 17.05
C SER A 275 -17.03 -2.80 15.76
N THR A 276 -17.25 -4.11 15.83
CA THR A 276 -17.28 -5.01 14.67
C THR A 276 -18.25 -4.54 13.58
N ALA A 277 -19.39 -3.95 13.96
CA ALA A 277 -20.35 -3.39 13.00
C ALA A 277 -19.76 -2.21 12.22
N ASN A 278 -19.12 -1.26 12.92
CA ASN A 278 -18.45 -0.12 12.27
C ASN A 278 -17.23 -0.57 11.45
N ARG A 279 -16.51 -1.58 11.90
CA ARG A 279 -15.40 -2.18 11.15
C ARG A 279 -15.88 -2.79 9.84
N LYS A 280 -16.98 -3.55 9.88
CA LYS A 280 -17.61 -4.10 8.68
C LYS A 280 -18.05 -3.01 7.70
N LEU A 281 -18.57 -1.88 8.20
CA LEU A 281 -18.88 -0.72 7.36
C LEU A 281 -17.62 -0.15 6.71
N ALA A 282 -16.53 -0.01 7.47
CA ALA A 282 -15.25 0.49 6.96
C ALA A 282 -14.66 -0.39 5.85
N TRP A 283 -14.89 -1.70 5.94
CA TRP A 283 -14.41 -2.71 5.00
C TRP A 283 -15.47 -3.17 3.99
N THR A 284 -16.49 -2.35 3.75
CA THR A 284 -17.46 -2.57 2.67
C THR A 284 -17.23 -1.54 1.56
N PRO A 285 -17.06 -1.96 0.29
CA PRO A 285 -16.90 -1.01 -0.81
C PRO A 285 -18.15 -0.13 -0.97
N ALA A 286 -17.95 1.14 -1.28
CA ALA A 286 -19.06 2.05 -1.52
C ALA A 286 -19.83 1.69 -2.80
N THR A 287 -21.15 1.86 -2.77
CA THR A 287 -22.02 1.73 -3.96
C THR A 287 -22.43 3.12 -4.43
N LEU A 288 -22.15 3.42 -5.71
CA LEU A 288 -22.58 4.67 -6.34
C LEU A 288 -24.10 4.67 -6.56
N LYS A 289 -24.69 5.85 -6.78
CA LYS A 289 -26.11 6.00 -7.11
C LYS A 289 -26.54 5.23 -8.36
N SER A 290 -25.60 4.96 -9.26
CA SER A 290 -25.81 4.11 -10.44
C SER A 290 -25.94 2.62 -10.13
N GLY A 291 -25.72 2.19 -8.88
CA GLY A 291 -25.64 0.80 -8.46
C GLY A 291 -24.25 0.17 -8.65
N LYS A 292 -23.31 0.87 -9.30
CA LYS A 292 -21.93 0.39 -9.48
C LYS A 292 -21.18 0.38 -8.13
N GLN A 293 -20.60 -0.77 -7.77
CA GLN A 293 -19.65 -0.85 -6.65
C GLN A 293 -18.30 -0.23 -7.01
N THR A 294 -17.72 0.46 -6.05
CA THR A 294 -16.32 0.90 -6.05
C THR A 294 -15.43 -0.20 -5.45
N THR A 295 -14.14 0.07 -5.29
CA THR A 295 -13.17 -0.80 -4.58
C THR A 295 -12.63 -0.12 -3.32
N TYR A 296 -13.38 0.83 -2.74
CA TYR A 296 -12.90 1.63 -1.61
C TYR A 296 -13.98 1.76 -0.52
N GLY A 297 -13.58 1.53 0.72
CA GLY A 297 -14.37 1.68 1.93
C GLY A 297 -14.00 2.94 2.69
N PHE A 298 -13.93 2.88 4.02
CA PHE A 298 -13.57 4.03 4.85
C PHE A 298 -12.06 4.04 5.09
N GLY A 299 -11.32 4.65 4.17
CA GLY A 299 -9.86 4.75 4.28
C GLY A 299 -9.12 3.48 3.90
N TRP A 300 -9.79 2.52 3.24
CA TRP A 300 -9.26 1.22 2.83
C TRP A 300 -9.66 0.90 1.39
N GLY A 301 -8.71 0.40 0.60
CA GLY A 301 -8.98 -0.39 -0.59
C GLY A 301 -9.54 -1.76 -0.20
N ILE A 302 -10.54 -2.23 -0.94
CA ILE A 302 -11.23 -3.49 -0.69
C ILE A 302 -11.44 -4.18 -2.03
N ASP A 303 -10.71 -5.26 -2.23
CA ASP A 303 -10.76 -6.08 -3.43
C ASP A 303 -10.30 -7.52 -3.10
N SER A 304 -9.78 -8.22 -4.09
CA SER A 304 -9.26 -9.57 -3.96
C SER A 304 -7.85 -9.64 -4.53
N PHE A 305 -7.02 -10.47 -3.89
CA PHE A 305 -5.74 -10.88 -4.45
C PHE A 305 -5.77 -12.40 -4.63
N LEU A 306 -5.64 -12.87 -5.88
CA LEU A 306 -5.97 -14.24 -6.23
C LEU A 306 -7.42 -14.56 -5.82
N THR A 307 -7.63 -15.62 -5.04
CA THR A 307 -8.92 -15.99 -4.45
C THR A 307 -9.13 -15.46 -3.03
N HIS A 308 -8.22 -14.62 -2.53
CA HIS A 308 -8.19 -14.15 -1.14
C HIS A 308 -8.80 -12.76 -1.02
N SER A 309 -9.53 -12.53 0.08
CA SER A 309 -10.04 -11.19 0.37
C SER A 309 -8.88 -10.28 0.75
N ARG A 310 -8.89 -9.04 0.25
CA ARG A 310 -7.81 -8.09 0.44
C ARG A 310 -8.36 -6.75 0.93
N ILE A 311 -7.88 -6.34 2.09
CA ILE A 311 -8.12 -5.03 2.67
C ILE A 311 -6.75 -4.35 2.72
N HIS A 312 -6.59 -3.25 1.99
CA HIS A 312 -5.28 -2.67 1.79
C HIS A 312 -5.31 -1.15 1.77
N HIS A 313 -4.14 -0.55 1.90
CA HIS A 313 -3.94 0.82 1.49
C HIS A 313 -2.46 1.03 1.19
N ASN A 314 -2.17 1.83 0.17
CA ASN A 314 -0.81 2.25 -0.15
C ASN A 314 -0.59 3.73 0.13
N GLY A 315 0.64 4.20 0.05
CA GLY A 315 0.94 5.58 0.31
C GLY A 315 2.16 6.07 -0.46
N GLN A 316 2.02 7.28 -0.97
CA GLN A 316 3.05 8.01 -1.68
C GLN A 316 3.23 9.40 -1.07
N PHE A 317 4.49 9.72 -0.78
CA PHE A 317 4.95 11.03 -0.36
C PHE A 317 6.33 11.28 -0.99
N PRO A 318 6.78 12.51 -1.19
CA PRO A 318 8.13 12.75 -1.70
C PRO A 318 9.18 12.01 -0.86
N GLY A 319 9.96 11.15 -1.52
CA GLY A 319 10.99 10.33 -0.89
C GLY A 319 10.50 9.16 -0.04
N PHE A 320 9.20 8.86 -0.02
CA PHE A 320 8.65 7.76 0.76
C PHE A 320 7.55 6.98 0.02
N ARG A 321 7.55 5.68 0.27
CA ARG A 321 6.49 4.76 -0.12
C ARG A 321 6.11 3.92 1.09
N SER A 322 4.83 3.58 1.17
CA SER A 322 4.28 2.74 2.23
C SER A 322 3.21 1.83 1.67
N ASP A 323 3.07 0.66 2.24
CA ASP A 323 2.09 -0.33 1.80
C ASP A 323 1.65 -1.19 2.98
N TYR A 324 0.36 -1.52 3.00
CA TYR A 324 -0.28 -2.30 4.05
C TYR A 324 -1.27 -3.26 3.39
N GLU A 325 -0.93 -4.55 3.42
CA GLU A 325 -1.69 -5.63 2.79
C GLU A 325 -2.26 -6.54 3.84
N ARG A 326 -3.58 -6.53 4.04
CA ARG A 326 -4.28 -7.41 4.98
C ARG A 326 -5.12 -8.43 4.23
N LEU A 327 -4.73 -9.69 4.31
CA LEU A 327 -5.28 -10.80 3.54
C LEU A 327 -6.11 -11.73 4.43
N ASP A 328 -7.24 -12.21 3.89
CA ASP A 328 -8.17 -13.14 4.55
C ASP A 328 -8.53 -12.71 5.97
N ASP A 329 -9.03 -11.49 6.07
CA ASP A 329 -9.38 -10.86 7.34
C ASP A 329 -8.25 -10.93 8.39
N GLY A 330 -7.00 -10.67 7.99
CA GLY A 330 -5.85 -10.54 8.89
C GLY A 330 -5.23 -11.86 9.31
N LYS A 331 -5.59 -12.95 8.64
CA LYS A 331 -4.83 -14.20 8.70
C LYS A 331 -3.35 -13.95 8.35
N LEU A 332 -3.11 -13.09 7.36
CA LEU A 332 -1.77 -12.60 7.06
C LEU A 332 -1.81 -11.11 6.71
N THR A 333 -0.94 -10.33 7.34
CA THR A 333 -0.73 -8.92 7.02
C THR A 333 0.73 -8.67 6.67
N VAL A 334 1.01 -7.99 5.55
CA VAL A 334 2.35 -7.56 5.16
C VAL A 334 2.38 -6.04 5.12
N ILE A 335 3.35 -5.44 5.82
CA ILE A 335 3.50 -4.00 5.94
C ILE A 335 4.89 -3.64 5.48
N VAL A 336 5.01 -2.71 4.53
CA VAL A 336 6.29 -2.27 3.98
C VAL A 336 6.38 -0.76 3.99
N LEU A 337 7.47 -0.23 4.54
CA LEU A 337 7.79 1.20 4.52
C LEU A 337 9.16 1.40 3.88
N ALA A 338 9.29 2.31 2.92
CA ALA A 338 10.53 2.57 2.20
C ALA A 338 10.81 4.08 2.09
N ASN A 339 12.09 4.44 2.13
CA ASN A 339 12.54 5.82 1.90
C ASN A 339 12.94 6.07 0.44
N SER A 340 12.03 5.71 -0.47
CA SER A 340 12.15 5.89 -1.92
C SER A 340 10.89 6.50 -2.50
N ASP A 341 11.01 7.31 -3.55
CA ASP A 341 9.91 7.97 -4.27
C ASP A 341 9.30 7.12 -5.40
N ARG A 342 9.87 5.96 -5.74
CA ARG A 342 9.47 5.15 -6.92
C ARG A 342 8.99 3.75 -6.60
N ALA A 343 9.37 3.19 -5.44
CA ALA A 343 9.15 1.78 -5.13
C ALA A 343 7.69 1.33 -5.29
N ASN A 344 7.45 0.31 -6.13
CA ASN A 344 6.16 -0.39 -6.22
C ASN A 344 6.03 -1.40 -5.07
N LEU A 345 5.64 -0.89 -3.90
CA LEU A 345 5.57 -1.69 -2.69
C LEU A 345 4.39 -2.66 -2.65
N GLU A 346 3.29 -2.36 -3.34
CA GLU A 346 2.09 -3.22 -3.41
C GLU A 346 2.42 -4.61 -3.99
N SER A 347 2.97 -4.64 -5.22
CA SER A 347 3.36 -5.93 -5.84
C SER A 347 4.44 -6.65 -5.04
N PHE A 348 5.33 -5.89 -4.40
CA PHE A 348 6.38 -6.42 -3.55
C PHE A 348 5.82 -7.07 -2.28
N ALA A 349 4.91 -6.40 -1.56
CA ALA A 349 4.29 -6.89 -0.34
C ALA A 349 3.47 -8.16 -0.59
N LEU A 350 2.74 -8.22 -1.71
CA LEU A 350 1.98 -9.41 -2.11
C LEU A 350 2.91 -10.59 -2.45
N LYS A 351 4.08 -10.35 -3.05
CA LYS A 351 5.11 -11.39 -3.23
C LYS A 351 5.72 -11.84 -1.90
N ILE A 352 5.95 -10.90 -0.97
CA ILE A 352 6.36 -11.22 0.40
C ILE A 352 5.32 -12.12 1.07
N ALA A 353 4.01 -11.85 0.93
CA ALA A 353 2.97 -12.71 1.48
C ALA A 353 3.12 -14.17 1.02
N GLY A 354 3.39 -14.38 -0.27
CA GLY A 354 3.63 -15.70 -0.86
C GLY A 354 4.82 -16.48 -0.26
N PHE A 355 5.87 -15.80 0.19
CA PHE A 355 7.00 -16.44 0.88
C PHE A 355 6.62 -16.95 2.29
N TYR A 356 5.65 -16.32 2.95
CA TYR A 356 5.26 -16.63 4.32
C TYR A 356 4.04 -17.57 4.40
N ASP A 357 3.15 -17.55 3.41
CA ASP A 357 2.06 -18.52 3.24
C ASP A 357 1.84 -18.79 1.74
N ARG A 358 1.96 -20.07 1.37
CA ARG A 358 1.84 -20.53 -0.02
C ARG A 358 0.45 -20.30 -0.62
N GLY A 359 -0.59 -20.12 0.20
CA GLY A 359 -1.90 -19.70 -0.29
C GLY A 359 -1.84 -18.37 -1.06
N PHE A 360 -0.91 -17.49 -0.69
CA PHE A 360 -0.73 -16.18 -1.33
C PHE A 360 0.41 -16.16 -2.37
N SER A 361 0.99 -17.32 -2.71
CA SER A 361 2.03 -17.38 -3.74
C SER A 361 1.46 -17.03 -5.10
N ILE A 362 2.03 -16.00 -5.75
CA ILE A 362 1.70 -15.67 -7.13
C ILE A 362 2.15 -16.84 -8.02
N PRO A 363 1.24 -17.38 -8.87
CA PRO A 363 1.58 -18.39 -9.85
C PRO A 363 2.80 -18.02 -10.71
N PRO A 364 3.88 -18.82 -10.72
CA PRO A 364 5.02 -18.54 -11.59
C PRO A 364 4.71 -18.94 -13.02
N PHE A 365 4.90 -18.02 -13.97
CA PHE A 365 4.72 -18.28 -15.39
C PHE A 365 5.98 -17.99 -16.20
N ARG A 366 6.28 -18.86 -17.17
CA ARG A 366 7.24 -18.60 -18.24
C ARG A 366 6.49 -18.26 -19.51
N LEU A 367 6.81 -17.09 -20.08
CA LEU A 367 6.17 -16.57 -21.29
C LEU A 367 7.14 -16.54 -22.48
N SER A 368 6.62 -16.81 -23.67
CA SER A 368 7.29 -16.60 -24.95
C SER A 368 6.30 -16.22 -26.05
N ALA A 369 6.81 -15.61 -27.11
CA ALA A 369 6.04 -15.32 -28.31
C ALA A 369 6.84 -15.78 -29.55
N GLU A 370 6.12 -16.25 -30.55
CA GLU A 370 6.60 -16.55 -31.88
C GLU A 370 5.82 -15.68 -32.87
N ALA A 371 6.55 -14.89 -33.65
CA ALA A 371 5.98 -14.00 -34.67
C ALA A 371 6.89 -14.00 -35.91
N PRO A 372 6.35 -13.68 -37.10
CA PRO A 372 7.19 -13.44 -38.28
C PRO A 372 8.19 -12.31 -38.01
N ALA A 373 9.47 -12.54 -38.33
CA ALA A 373 10.50 -11.52 -38.15
C ALA A 373 10.30 -10.29 -39.06
N SER A 374 9.65 -10.50 -40.21
CA SER A 374 9.33 -9.46 -41.19
C SER A 374 7.92 -9.64 -41.76
N ALA A 375 7.28 -8.53 -42.12
CA ALA A 375 5.94 -8.49 -42.72
C ALA A 375 5.84 -7.34 -43.73
N LYS A 376 4.90 -7.44 -44.68
CA LYS A 376 4.52 -6.30 -45.54
C LYS A 376 3.26 -5.66 -44.99
N ILE A 377 3.15 -4.33 -45.08
CA ILE A 377 1.97 -3.60 -44.61
C ILE A 377 0.66 -4.10 -45.28
N ASP A 378 0.72 -4.45 -46.56
CA ASP A 378 -0.41 -5.01 -47.33
C ASP A 378 -0.41 -6.55 -47.37
N GLY A 379 0.44 -7.20 -46.57
CA GLY A 379 0.64 -8.65 -46.57
C GLY A 379 -0.47 -9.46 -45.91
N GLY A 380 -1.49 -8.79 -45.37
CA GLY A 380 -2.57 -9.41 -44.60
C GLY A 380 -2.21 -9.65 -43.12
N PRO A 381 -3.06 -10.39 -42.38
CA PRO A 381 -2.87 -10.61 -40.96
C PRO A 381 -1.66 -11.50 -40.65
N LEU A 382 -0.86 -11.07 -39.67
CA LEU A 382 0.23 -11.83 -39.09
C LEU A 382 -0.29 -12.74 -37.99
N SER A 383 0.11 -14.01 -38.05
CA SER A 383 -0.16 -14.95 -36.96
C SER A 383 0.93 -14.85 -35.91
N ILE A 384 0.54 -14.56 -34.68
CA ILE A 384 1.43 -14.49 -33.52
C ILE A 384 0.99 -15.58 -32.56
N VAL A 385 1.92 -16.43 -32.14
CA VAL A 385 1.64 -17.49 -31.18
C VAL A 385 2.34 -17.14 -29.88
N ILE A 386 1.57 -16.92 -28.84
CA ILE A 386 2.11 -16.79 -27.48
C ILE A 386 2.03 -18.12 -26.77
N THR A 387 3.02 -18.41 -25.93
CA THR A 387 3.04 -19.60 -25.07
C THR A 387 3.20 -19.18 -23.63
N ALA A 388 2.29 -19.67 -22.78
CA ALA A 388 2.31 -19.49 -21.34
C ALA A 388 2.47 -20.86 -20.68
N LYS A 389 3.52 -21.00 -19.88
CA LYS A 389 3.79 -22.20 -19.09
C LYS A 389 3.69 -21.86 -17.61
N ASP A 390 2.77 -22.50 -16.90
CA ASP A 390 2.78 -22.53 -15.45
C ASP A 390 4.01 -23.32 -14.97
N GLU A 391 4.77 -22.78 -14.02
CA GLU A 391 6.01 -23.38 -13.51
C GLU A 391 5.84 -24.07 -12.14
N GLY A 392 4.60 -24.30 -11.69
CA GLY A 392 4.33 -25.12 -10.51
C GLY A 392 3.19 -24.66 -9.62
N SER A 393 2.10 -24.14 -10.17
CA SER A 393 0.91 -23.73 -9.41
C SER A 393 -0.39 -23.97 -10.16
N VAL A 394 -1.53 -23.88 -9.47
CA VAL A 394 -2.84 -23.82 -10.14
C VAL A 394 -3.19 -22.34 -10.28
N ALA A 395 -3.57 -21.92 -11.49
CA ALA A 395 -3.94 -20.53 -11.78
C ALA A 395 -5.32 -20.49 -12.45
N PRO A 396 -6.41 -20.53 -11.66
CA PRO A 396 -7.76 -20.44 -12.19
C PRO A 396 -8.10 -19.00 -12.61
N ASP A 397 -9.09 -18.86 -13.49
CA ASP A 397 -9.64 -17.58 -13.96
C ASP A 397 -8.59 -16.55 -14.43
N SER A 398 -7.53 -17.04 -15.06
CA SER A 398 -6.42 -16.25 -15.56
C SER A 398 -6.81 -15.50 -16.85
N VAL A 399 -6.14 -14.38 -17.09
CA VAL A 399 -6.19 -13.64 -18.35
C VAL A 399 -4.82 -13.68 -19.00
N VAL A 400 -4.76 -14.16 -20.23
CA VAL A 400 -3.55 -14.15 -21.05
C VAL A 400 -3.67 -13.01 -22.06
N GLU A 401 -2.74 -12.07 -22.03
CA GLU A 401 -2.73 -10.89 -22.89
C GLU A 401 -1.52 -10.88 -23.83
N MET A 402 -1.75 -10.43 -25.05
CA MET A 402 -0.73 -10.01 -25.98
C MET A 402 -0.92 -8.53 -26.31
N GLU A 403 0.17 -7.78 -26.25
CA GLU A 403 0.24 -6.41 -26.74
C GLU A 403 1.29 -6.28 -27.84
N ILE A 404 1.06 -5.37 -28.78
CA ILE A 404 2.04 -5.00 -29.81
C ILE A 404 2.38 -3.53 -29.64
N TRP A 405 3.66 -3.25 -29.52
CA TRP A 405 4.20 -1.93 -29.24
C TRP A 405 4.98 -1.42 -30.43
N ASP A 406 4.82 -0.15 -30.74
CA ASP A 406 5.65 0.52 -31.76
C ASP A 406 6.98 1.01 -31.18
N ALA A 407 7.89 1.45 -32.05
CA ALA A 407 9.19 1.99 -31.66
C ALA A 407 9.14 3.24 -30.78
N SER A 408 7.97 3.90 -30.63
CA SER A 408 7.80 5.02 -29.70
C SER A 408 7.51 4.58 -28.26
N GLY A 409 7.35 3.27 -28.04
CA GLY A 409 6.96 2.72 -26.75
C GLY A 409 5.45 2.88 -26.49
N LYS A 410 4.62 2.82 -27.53
CA LYS A 410 3.16 2.84 -27.40
C LYS A 410 2.55 1.52 -27.84
N ALA A 411 1.67 0.96 -27.02
CA ALA A 411 0.82 -0.17 -27.43
C ALA A 411 -0.14 0.27 -28.57
N VAL A 412 0.02 -0.34 -29.75
CA VAL A 412 -0.81 -0.09 -30.94
C VAL A 412 -1.88 -1.16 -31.14
N TYR A 413 -1.75 -2.30 -30.49
CA TYR A 413 -2.72 -3.39 -30.53
C TYR A 413 -2.68 -4.16 -29.21
N LYS A 414 -3.85 -4.61 -28.75
CA LYS A 414 -4.00 -5.46 -27.56
C LYS A 414 -5.08 -6.51 -27.83
N GLN A 415 -4.81 -7.74 -27.43
CA GLN A 415 -5.78 -8.83 -27.47
C GLN A 415 -5.55 -9.74 -26.27
N ASN A 416 -6.62 -10.27 -25.70
CA ASN A 416 -6.55 -11.18 -24.56
C ASN A 416 -7.46 -12.39 -24.74
N GLN A 417 -7.14 -13.41 -23.96
CA GLN A 417 -7.96 -14.59 -23.73
C GLN A 417 -8.20 -14.67 -22.21
N ALA A 418 -9.46 -14.61 -21.80
CA ALA A 418 -9.87 -14.60 -20.40
C ALA A 418 -10.47 -15.96 -19.97
N ASN A 419 -10.63 -16.14 -18.65
CA ASN A 419 -11.20 -17.34 -18.02
C ASN A 419 -10.35 -18.61 -18.25
N GLU A 420 -9.03 -18.43 -18.33
CA GLU A 420 -8.10 -19.53 -18.52
C GLU A 420 -7.81 -20.23 -17.19
N ASN A 421 -7.88 -21.56 -17.20
CA ASN A 421 -7.63 -22.38 -16.03
C ASN A 421 -6.40 -23.25 -16.29
N PHE A 422 -5.26 -22.85 -15.73
CA PHE A 422 -4.01 -23.60 -15.85
C PHE A 422 -3.92 -24.64 -14.74
N ALA A 423 -3.74 -25.91 -15.13
CA ALA A 423 -3.28 -26.95 -14.23
C ALA A 423 -1.78 -26.78 -13.92
N MET A 424 -1.34 -27.38 -12.82
CA MET A 424 0.05 -27.32 -12.38
C MET A 424 1.01 -27.85 -13.46
N GLY A 425 1.95 -27.01 -13.89
CA GLY A 425 2.94 -27.33 -14.92
C GLY A 425 2.39 -27.27 -16.36
N GLU A 426 1.13 -26.89 -16.55
CA GLU A 426 0.49 -26.85 -17.87
C GLU A 426 1.15 -25.80 -18.76
N THR A 427 1.28 -26.14 -20.05
CA THR A 427 1.70 -25.20 -21.10
C THR A 427 0.55 -25.03 -22.07
N ARG A 428 0.17 -23.78 -22.31
CA ARG A 428 -0.84 -23.40 -23.31
C ARG A 428 -0.26 -22.45 -24.32
N SER A 429 -0.77 -22.54 -25.55
CA SER A 429 -0.42 -21.63 -26.62
C SER A 429 -1.68 -20.99 -27.20
N TYR A 430 -1.62 -19.70 -27.45
CA TYR A 430 -2.73 -18.91 -27.99
C TYR A 430 -2.27 -18.29 -29.30
N ARG A 431 -3.13 -18.41 -30.31
CA ARG A 431 -2.87 -17.82 -31.62
C ARG A 431 -3.68 -16.55 -31.77
N PHE A 432 -2.98 -15.44 -31.93
CA PHE A 432 -3.54 -14.14 -32.25
C PHE A 432 -3.26 -13.75 -33.69
N SER A 433 -4.03 -12.78 -34.17
CA SER A 433 -3.98 -12.30 -35.54
C SER A 433 -3.92 -10.77 -35.52
N TRP A 434 -2.86 -10.19 -36.09
CA TRP A 434 -2.68 -8.75 -36.14
C TRP A 434 -2.30 -8.28 -37.55
N THR A 435 -2.98 -7.24 -38.03
CA THR A 435 -2.65 -6.59 -39.31
C THR A 435 -1.97 -5.25 -39.02
N PRO A 436 -0.72 -5.03 -39.45
CA PRO A 436 -0.03 -3.77 -39.24
C PRO A 436 -0.66 -2.66 -40.08
N ALA A 437 -0.85 -1.49 -39.47
CA ALA A 437 -1.41 -0.32 -40.15
C ALA A 437 -0.33 0.67 -40.65
N LYS A 438 0.93 0.47 -40.26
CA LYS A 438 2.08 1.32 -40.63
C LYS A 438 3.34 0.47 -40.75
N THR A 439 4.31 0.97 -41.51
CA THR A 439 5.66 0.43 -41.55
C THR A 439 6.41 0.80 -40.28
N GLY A 440 7.40 0.00 -39.92
CA GLY A 440 8.23 0.25 -38.74
C GLY A 440 8.58 -1.01 -37.97
N ARG A 441 9.23 -0.80 -36.81
CA ARG A 441 9.60 -1.87 -35.88
C ARG A 441 8.55 -1.97 -34.78
N TYR A 442 8.16 -3.20 -34.49
CA TYR A 442 7.20 -3.53 -33.46
C TYR A 442 7.76 -4.60 -32.54
N SER A 443 7.38 -4.56 -31.27
CA SER A 443 7.63 -5.64 -30.31
C SER A 443 6.34 -6.25 -29.80
N VAL A 444 6.40 -7.54 -29.52
CA VAL A 444 5.30 -8.31 -28.93
C VAL A 444 5.57 -8.48 -27.45
N ASN A 445 4.67 -7.99 -26.62
CA ASN A 445 4.70 -8.15 -25.17
C ASN A 445 3.60 -9.13 -24.75
N VAL A 446 3.88 -9.94 -23.73
CA VAL A 446 2.96 -11.00 -23.29
C VAL A 446 2.78 -10.94 -21.79
N GLY A 447 1.54 -11.07 -21.33
CA GLY A 447 1.16 -11.08 -19.93
C GLY A 447 0.29 -12.26 -19.56
N VAL A 448 0.42 -12.70 -18.31
CA VAL A 448 -0.57 -13.52 -17.63
C VAL A 448 -0.95 -12.81 -16.35
N TYR A 449 -2.25 -12.67 -16.11
CA TYR A 449 -2.83 -11.96 -14.99
C TYR A 449 -3.86 -12.84 -14.29
N GLY A 450 -4.12 -12.55 -13.02
CA GLY A 450 -5.29 -13.04 -12.33
C GLY A 450 -6.58 -12.39 -12.82
N HIS A 451 -7.71 -12.87 -12.29
CA HIS A 451 -9.02 -12.30 -12.53
C HIS A 451 -9.02 -10.79 -12.25
N GLY A 452 -9.67 -9.99 -13.11
CA GLY A 452 -9.71 -8.54 -12.96
C GLY A 452 -8.37 -7.83 -13.21
N TRP A 453 -7.39 -8.50 -13.85
CA TRP A 453 -6.07 -7.97 -14.24
C TRP A 453 -5.06 -7.78 -13.11
N VAL A 454 -5.39 -8.21 -11.88
CA VAL A 454 -4.51 -8.09 -10.71
C VAL A 454 -4.57 -9.40 -9.90
N PRO A 455 -3.42 -9.94 -9.45
CA PRO A 455 -2.06 -9.49 -9.74
C PRO A 455 -1.62 -9.88 -11.15
N SER A 456 -0.58 -9.22 -11.67
CA SER A 456 0.18 -9.77 -12.80
C SER A 456 0.97 -10.99 -12.32
N TYR A 457 0.69 -12.15 -12.90
CA TYR A 457 1.41 -13.40 -12.63
C TYR A 457 2.78 -13.38 -13.31
N ALA A 458 2.80 -12.97 -14.58
CA ALA A 458 4.03 -12.71 -15.33
C ALA A 458 3.79 -11.67 -16.42
N TRP A 459 4.84 -10.92 -16.74
CA TRP A 459 4.88 -10.00 -17.86
C TRP A 459 6.23 -10.10 -18.54
N LYS A 460 6.23 -10.24 -19.87
CA LYS A 460 7.43 -10.32 -20.70
C LYS A 460 7.39 -9.28 -21.79
N LEU A 461 8.28 -8.31 -21.68
CA LEU A 461 8.58 -7.34 -22.73
C LEU A 461 9.42 -7.99 -23.82
N ASP A 462 9.24 -7.51 -25.06
CA ASP A 462 10.03 -7.88 -26.24
C ASP A 462 10.14 -9.40 -26.43
N ALA A 463 9.03 -10.10 -26.20
CA ALA A 463 8.95 -11.55 -26.33
C ALA A 463 9.18 -12.01 -27.79
N ALA A 464 8.86 -11.15 -28.75
CA ALA A 464 9.23 -11.25 -30.17
C ALA A 464 9.34 -9.84 -30.79
N ALA A 465 9.98 -9.74 -31.96
CA ALA A 465 10.10 -8.50 -32.72
C ALA A 465 9.65 -8.71 -34.18
N ILE A 466 9.00 -7.69 -34.75
CA ILE A 466 8.46 -7.71 -36.11
C ILE A 466 8.92 -6.43 -36.82
N VAL A 467 9.47 -6.58 -38.02
CA VAL A 467 9.75 -5.45 -38.92
C VAL A 467 8.68 -5.42 -40.02
N VAL A 468 7.95 -4.32 -40.13
CA VAL A 468 6.94 -4.13 -41.18
C VAL A 468 7.48 -3.18 -42.25
N GLU A 469 7.52 -3.67 -43.48
CA GLU A 469 7.98 -2.95 -44.68
C GLU A 469 6.84 -2.56 -45.62
#